data_AF-A0A0H0XXC9-F1
#
_entry.id   AF-A0A0H0XXC9-F1
#
_cell.length_a   1.000
_cell.length_b   1.000
_cell.length_c   1.000
_cell.angle_alpha   90.00
_cell.angle_beta   90.00
_cell.angle_gamma   90.00
#
_symmetry.space_group_name_H-M   'P 1'
#
loop_
_entity.id
_entity.type
_entity.pdbx_description
1 polymer ?
#
loop_
_entity_poly.entity_id
_entity_poly.type
_entity_poly.pdbx_seq_one_letter_code
_entity_poly.pdbx_strand_id
1 'polypeptide(L)'
;MQDFATACIEYGQALDGVPRLVQAFPYSGGGNIDLDAGTAIWTVTEFGGGVSASFGPGDIVSQAADRVRYDLNTTPLPTRLSIFQSTVAGTPAAYGRRTGYLLPTGNGLQTAFCTLGVPTDPDDIPAATTVTYTDLAMDGFLIQRNPAGGNSITSQIVSGTGTISGNTTNGSIRFSISYVVEDSAGARRTVGPISGDVDIDLSGTDRAGYFGLLNFGGMPEYQITGGFYGPQGRETGFVVAAQLDQDSDGRPEEFLLINGYATR
;
A
#
# COMPACT_ATOMS: atom_id res chain seq x y z
N MET A 1 15.29 -14.07 11.74
CA MET A 1 14.41 -13.60 10.66
C MET A 1 13.04 -13.34 11.25
N GLN A 2 12.58 -12.10 11.18
CA GLN A 2 11.23 -11.71 11.57
C GLN A 2 10.39 -11.72 10.29
N ASP A 3 9.39 -12.61 10.28
CA ASP A 3 8.41 -12.68 9.20
C ASP A 3 7.31 -11.64 9.49
N PHE A 4 7.23 -10.63 8.62
CA PHE A 4 6.19 -9.64 8.69
C PHE A 4 5.04 -10.00 7.77
N ALA A 5 3.83 -9.81 8.28
CA ALA A 5 2.65 -9.94 7.46
C ALA A 5 2.55 -8.74 6.52
N THR A 6 2.51 -9.02 5.23
CA THR A 6 2.71 -8.01 4.20
C THR A 6 1.53 -8.03 3.23
N ALA A 7 0.99 -6.85 2.94
CA ALA A 7 -0.02 -6.63 1.91
C ALA A 7 0.54 -5.62 0.91
N CYS A 8 0.42 -5.88 -0.39
CA CYS A 8 1.09 -5.06 -1.40
C CYS A 8 0.32 -4.93 -2.70
N ILE A 9 0.58 -3.84 -3.42
CA ILE A 9 0.20 -3.69 -4.82
C ILE A 9 1.43 -3.30 -5.64
N GLU A 10 1.71 -4.07 -6.68
CA GLU A 10 2.76 -3.79 -7.66
C GLU A 10 2.19 -3.24 -8.95
N TYR A 11 2.97 -2.32 -9.51
CA TYR A 11 2.71 -1.69 -10.78
C TYR A 11 3.99 -1.60 -11.60
N GLY A 12 3.81 -1.67 -12.91
CA GLY A 12 4.87 -1.55 -13.90
C GLY A 12 4.76 -0.23 -14.64
N GLN A 13 5.88 0.23 -15.18
CA GLN A 13 5.87 1.31 -16.16
C GLN A 13 5.22 0.82 -17.45
N ALA A 14 4.39 1.68 -18.05
CA ALA A 14 3.84 1.46 -19.38
C ALA A 14 4.39 2.49 -20.37
N LEU A 15 4.39 2.13 -21.65
CA LEU A 15 4.94 2.96 -22.73
C LEU A 15 4.15 4.25 -22.98
N ASP A 16 2.89 4.28 -22.56
CA ASP A 16 1.96 5.41 -22.66
C ASP A 16 2.08 6.39 -21.48
N GLY A 17 2.97 6.12 -20.51
CA GLY A 17 3.25 7.02 -19.39
C GLY A 17 2.25 6.95 -18.24
N VAL A 18 1.26 6.06 -18.29
CA VAL A 18 0.35 5.78 -17.15
C VAL A 18 0.66 4.36 -16.64
N PRO A 19 1.06 4.19 -15.37
CA PRO A 19 1.42 2.87 -14.87
C PRO A 19 0.33 1.82 -15.02
N ARG A 20 0.74 0.56 -15.08
CA ARG A 20 -0.16 -0.58 -15.12
C ARG A 20 -0.11 -1.37 -13.84
N LEU A 21 -1.28 -1.68 -13.29
CA LEU A 21 -1.40 -2.65 -12.21
C LEU A 21 -0.89 -3.99 -12.72
N VAL A 22 0.10 -4.55 -12.03
CA VAL A 22 0.67 -5.86 -12.37
C VAL A 22 -0.05 -6.92 -11.57
N GLN A 23 -0.01 -6.76 -10.25
CA GLN A 23 -0.57 -7.71 -9.31
C GLN A 23 -0.81 -7.04 -7.96
N ALA A 24 -1.85 -7.48 -7.26
CA ALA A 24 -1.98 -7.24 -5.84
C ALA A 24 -1.74 -8.55 -5.10
N PHE A 25 -0.98 -8.46 -4.03
CA PHE A 25 -0.69 -9.57 -3.16
C PHE A 25 -1.61 -9.47 -1.94
N PRO A 26 -2.43 -10.50 -1.69
CA PRO A 26 -3.26 -10.52 -0.50
C PRO A 26 -2.34 -10.52 0.72
N TYR A 27 -2.88 -10.09 1.85
CA TYR A 27 -2.17 -10.19 3.11
C TYR A 27 -1.87 -11.64 3.44
N SER A 28 -0.62 -12.07 3.24
CA SER A 28 -0.20 -13.45 3.53
C SER A 28 1.12 -13.49 4.30
N GLY A 29 1.47 -14.70 4.76
CA GLY A 29 2.72 -14.94 5.47
C GLY A 29 3.94 -14.90 4.54
N GLY A 30 4.92 -14.08 4.90
CA GLY A 30 6.32 -14.07 4.42
C GLY A 30 6.57 -13.90 2.92
N GLY A 31 7.82 -13.59 2.58
CA GLY A 31 8.41 -13.84 1.26
C GLY A 31 8.64 -12.61 0.38
N ASN A 32 7.83 -11.56 0.51
CA ASN A 32 8.03 -10.33 -0.28
C ASN A 32 8.86 -9.28 0.41
N ILE A 33 8.72 -9.11 1.72
CA ILE A 33 9.55 -8.20 2.52
C ILE A 33 9.84 -8.85 3.87
N ASP A 34 11.09 -9.25 4.07
CA ASP A 34 11.57 -9.88 5.30
C ASP A 34 12.67 -9.04 5.95
N LEU A 35 12.73 -9.07 7.28
CA LEU A 35 13.81 -8.44 8.05
C LEU A 35 14.57 -9.49 8.85
N ASP A 36 15.88 -9.55 8.66
CA ASP A 36 16.74 -10.18 9.64
C ASP A 36 17.14 -9.17 10.72
N ALA A 37 16.42 -9.18 11.84
CA ALA A 37 16.69 -8.29 12.97
C ALA A 37 18.09 -8.45 13.57
N GLY A 38 18.75 -9.61 13.40
CA GLY A 38 20.11 -9.84 13.88
C GLY A 38 21.17 -9.07 13.10
N THR A 39 20.92 -8.80 11.82
CA THR A 39 21.84 -8.12 10.89
C THR A 39 21.30 -6.78 10.38
N ALA A 40 20.04 -6.46 10.67
CA ALA A 40 19.29 -5.34 10.13
C ALA A 40 19.25 -5.34 8.59
N ILE A 41 19.21 -6.53 7.98
CA ILE A 41 19.11 -6.69 6.52
C ILE A 41 17.64 -6.91 6.15
N TRP A 42 17.14 -6.06 5.28
CA TRP A 42 15.86 -6.26 4.59
C TRP A 42 16.09 -7.11 3.35
N THR A 43 15.23 -8.09 3.11
CA THR A 43 15.17 -8.81 1.83
C THR A 43 13.83 -8.51 1.19
N VAL A 44 13.86 -8.04 -0.06
CA VAL A 44 12.67 -7.72 -0.84
C VAL A 44 12.64 -8.61 -2.06
N THR A 45 11.54 -9.29 -2.31
CA THR A 45 11.33 -10.17 -3.45
C THR A 45 10.14 -9.69 -4.27
N GLU A 46 10.30 -9.60 -5.59
CA GLU A 46 9.19 -9.24 -6.49
C GLU A 46 8.04 -10.25 -6.43
N PHE A 47 6.84 -9.85 -6.85
CA PHE A 47 5.75 -10.81 -7.00
C PHE A 47 6.07 -11.80 -8.12
N GLY A 48 6.03 -13.09 -7.79
CA GLY A 48 6.45 -14.18 -8.67
C GLY A 48 7.85 -14.75 -8.36
N GLY A 49 8.61 -14.12 -7.46
CA GLY A 49 9.86 -14.70 -6.93
C GLY A 49 11.05 -14.66 -7.88
N GLY A 50 10.94 -13.98 -9.02
CA GLY A 50 11.98 -13.95 -10.05
C GLY A 50 13.20 -13.09 -9.68
N VAL A 51 13.00 -12.07 -8.86
CA VAL A 51 14.04 -11.12 -8.43
C VAL A 51 13.95 -10.89 -6.93
N SER A 52 15.10 -10.88 -6.27
CA SER A 52 15.23 -10.52 -4.87
C SER A 52 16.44 -9.60 -4.67
N ALA A 53 16.31 -8.67 -3.72
CA ALA A 53 17.35 -7.73 -3.35
C ALA A 53 17.45 -7.62 -1.82
N SER A 54 18.68 -7.56 -1.30
CA SER A 54 18.93 -7.38 0.12
C SER A 54 19.51 -5.98 0.38
N PHE A 55 18.97 -5.28 1.38
CA PHE A 55 19.36 -3.94 1.78
C PHE A 55 19.83 -3.97 3.24
N GLY A 56 21.09 -3.65 3.48
CA GLY A 56 21.66 -3.54 4.81
C GLY A 56 21.85 -2.09 5.26
N PRO A 57 22.41 -1.87 6.46
CA PRO A 57 22.69 -0.53 6.98
C PRO A 57 23.62 0.31 6.09
N GLY A 58 24.50 -0.34 5.32
CA GLY A 58 25.40 0.35 4.38
C GLY A 58 24.69 0.95 3.16
N ASP A 59 23.45 0.55 2.88
CA ASP A 59 22.68 1.00 1.72
C ASP A 59 21.79 2.21 2.05
N ILE A 60 21.78 2.68 3.29
CA ILE A 60 20.97 3.82 3.73
C ILE A 60 21.51 5.10 3.07
N VAL A 61 20.68 5.72 2.23
CA VAL A 61 21.00 7.00 1.56
C VAL A 61 20.31 8.20 2.19
N SER A 62 19.24 7.99 2.94
CA SER A 62 18.60 9.04 3.73
C SER A 62 17.83 8.48 4.91
N GLN A 63 17.89 9.18 6.04
CA GLN A 63 17.15 8.83 7.25
C GLN A 63 16.51 10.10 7.82
N ALA A 64 15.18 10.12 7.84
CA ALA A 64 14.34 11.13 8.48
C ALA A 64 13.57 10.47 9.64
N ALA A 65 12.88 11.29 10.44
CA ALA A 65 12.11 10.80 11.60
C ALA A 65 11.01 9.79 11.21
N ASP A 66 10.44 9.94 10.01
CA ASP A 66 9.31 9.18 9.51
C ASP A 66 9.66 8.26 8.32
N ARG A 67 10.92 8.29 7.84
CA ARG A 67 11.32 7.56 6.64
C ARG A 67 12.79 7.15 6.63
N VAL A 68 13.05 5.89 6.30
CA VAL A 68 14.40 5.40 5.95
C VAL A 68 14.37 4.97 4.48
N ARG A 69 15.38 5.40 3.72
CA ARG A 69 15.54 5.02 2.32
C ARG A 69 16.87 4.32 2.09
N TYR A 70 16.79 3.21 1.37
CA TYR A 70 17.89 2.38 0.94
C TYR A 70 17.98 2.40 -0.59
N ASP A 71 19.19 2.57 -1.13
CA ASP A 71 19.47 2.46 -2.57
C ASP A 71 20.69 1.55 -2.77
N LEU A 72 20.56 0.50 -3.60
CA LEU A 72 21.72 -0.31 -3.99
C LEU A 72 22.46 0.39 -5.13
N ASN A 73 23.65 0.90 -4.82
CA ASN A 73 24.50 1.57 -5.82
C ASN A 73 25.35 0.58 -6.65
N THR A 74 25.22 -0.72 -6.38
CA THR A 74 26.00 -1.78 -7.04
C THR A 74 25.31 -2.34 -8.29
N THR A 75 24.06 -1.97 -8.55
CA THR A 75 23.30 -2.45 -9.71
C THR A 75 23.28 -1.41 -10.84
N PRO A 76 23.34 -1.82 -12.12
CA PRO A 76 23.23 -0.89 -13.25
C PRO A 76 21.89 -0.17 -13.32
N LEU A 77 20.84 -0.80 -12.77
CA LEU A 77 19.49 -0.26 -12.70
C LEU A 77 19.18 0.17 -11.26
N PRO A 78 18.31 1.18 -11.07
CA PRO A 78 17.93 1.61 -9.73
C PRO A 78 17.21 0.49 -8.95
N THR A 79 17.75 0.14 -7.78
CA THR A 79 17.14 -0.79 -6.85
C THR A 79 16.96 -0.09 -5.51
N ARG A 80 15.73 0.05 -5.03
CA ARG A 80 15.40 0.91 -3.88
C ARG A 80 14.40 0.27 -2.94
N LEU A 81 14.52 0.61 -1.67
CA LEU A 81 13.55 0.32 -0.62
C LEU A 81 13.33 1.58 0.22
N SER A 82 12.07 1.88 0.54
CA SER A 82 11.70 2.92 1.49
C SER A 82 10.81 2.33 2.57
N ILE A 83 11.17 2.57 3.83
CA ILE A 83 10.39 2.20 5.00
C ILE A 83 9.85 3.48 5.62
N PHE A 84 8.53 3.56 5.78
CA PHE A 84 7.82 4.72 6.30
C PHE A 84 7.18 4.37 7.65
N GLN A 85 7.46 5.20 8.65
CA GLN A 85 6.77 5.19 9.93
C GLN A 85 5.54 6.10 9.84
N SER A 86 4.37 5.48 9.72
CA SER A 86 3.10 6.19 9.69
C SER A 86 2.91 6.97 10.98
N THR A 87 2.54 8.25 10.89
CA THR A 87 2.12 9.05 12.03
C THR A 87 0.66 9.39 11.83
N VAL A 88 -0.19 8.92 12.74
CA VAL A 88 -1.64 9.06 12.65
C VAL A 88 -2.11 9.85 13.87
N ALA A 89 -2.88 10.93 13.64
CA ALA A 89 -3.25 11.88 14.71
C ALA A 89 -2.07 12.36 15.58
N GLY A 90 -0.89 12.55 14.97
CA GLY A 90 0.33 12.98 15.66
C GLY A 90 1.07 11.87 16.43
N THR A 91 0.56 10.63 16.42
CA THR A 91 1.19 9.49 17.10
C THR A 91 1.79 8.53 16.08
N PRO A 92 3.08 8.18 16.20
CA PRO A 92 3.68 7.19 15.33
C PRO A 92 3.09 5.78 15.56
N ALA A 93 2.84 5.05 14.48
CA ALA A 93 2.38 3.66 14.50
C ALA A 93 3.40 2.76 15.22
N ALA A 94 2.90 1.93 16.12
CA ALA A 94 3.71 1.03 16.94
C ALA A 94 3.94 -0.32 16.26
N TYR A 95 2.95 -0.86 15.54
CA TYR A 95 2.95 -2.27 15.12
C TYR A 95 3.20 -2.48 13.63
N GLY A 96 2.89 -1.51 12.80
CA GLY A 96 3.08 -1.60 11.35
C GLY A 96 3.79 -0.42 10.72
N ARG A 97 4.21 -0.62 9.47
CA ARG A 97 4.95 0.30 8.62
C ARG A 97 4.32 0.26 7.24
N ARG A 98 4.44 1.39 6.55
CA ARG A 98 4.22 1.46 5.10
C ARG A 98 5.57 1.31 4.43
N THR A 99 5.63 0.68 3.28
CA THR A 99 6.87 0.53 2.52
C THR A 99 6.63 0.73 1.03
N GLY A 100 7.70 1.01 0.31
CA GLY A 100 7.70 0.94 -1.15
C GLY A 100 9.05 0.49 -1.65
N TYR A 101 9.05 -0.30 -2.73
CA TYR A 101 10.28 -0.78 -3.36
C TYR A 101 10.26 -0.53 -4.85
N LEU A 102 11.47 -0.52 -5.43
CA LEU A 102 11.73 -0.50 -6.87
C LEU A 102 12.75 -1.59 -7.17
N LEU A 103 12.37 -2.60 -7.97
CA LEU A 103 13.25 -3.69 -8.37
C LEU A 103 13.41 -3.74 -9.90
N PRO A 104 14.61 -4.03 -10.42
CA PRO A 104 14.83 -4.31 -11.83
C PRO A 104 14.46 -5.76 -12.16
N THR A 105 13.51 -5.93 -13.07
CA THR A 105 12.98 -7.23 -13.50
C THR A 105 13.31 -7.47 -14.98
N GLY A 106 13.14 -8.71 -15.45
CA GLY A 106 13.32 -9.03 -16.87
C GLY A 106 12.42 -8.22 -17.81
N ASN A 107 11.32 -7.66 -17.30
CA ASN A 107 10.32 -6.88 -18.04
C ASN A 107 10.41 -5.37 -17.78
N GLY A 108 11.47 -4.89 -17.11
CA GLY A 108 11.67 -3.48 -16.76
C GLY A 108 11.63 -3.24 -15.25
N LEU A 109 11.30 -2.02 -14.83
CA LEU A 109 11.23 -1.67 -13.41
C LEU A 109 9.86 -2.02 -12.84
N GLN A 110 9.83 -2.84 -11.79
CA GLN A 110 8.64 -3.07 -10.98
C GLN A 110 8.71 -2.25 -9.69
N THR A 111 7.59 -1.62 -9.38
CA THR A 111 7.44 -0.80 -8.17
C THR A 111 6.25 -1.30 -7.39
N ALA A 112 6.37 -1.39 -6.07
CA ALA A 112 5.22 -1.71 -5.24
C ALA A 112 5.11 -0.79 -4.04
N PHE A 113 3.87 -0.59 -3.59
CA PHE A 113 3.58 -0.11 -2.25
C PHE A 113 3.04 -1.25 -1.42
N CYS A 114 3.48 -1.29 -0.16
CA CYS A 114 3.08 -2.31 0.78
C CYS A 114 2.79 -1.71 2.14
N THR A 115 2.09 -2.50 2.95
CA THR A 115 2.06 -2.36 4.40
C THR A 115 2.58 -3.65 5.03
N LEU A 116 3.36 -3.53 6.09
CA LEU A 116 3.90 -4.67 6.83
C LEU A 116 3.94 -4.40 8.32
N GLY A 117 3.88 -5.43 9.14
CA GLY A 117 3.91 -5.24 10.58
C GLY A 117 3.79 -6.54 11.37
N VAL A 118 3.74 -6.38 12.69
CA VAL A 118 3.42 -7.47 13.61
C VAL A 118 1.94 -7.80 13.44
N PRO A 119 1.58 -8.96 12.84
CA PRO A 119 0.19 -9.29 12.56
C PRO A 119 -0.61 -9.38 13.86
N THR A 120 -1.87 -8.96 13.80
CA THR A 120 -2.85 -9.37 14.81
C THR A 120 -3.07 -10.87 14.72
N ASP A 121 -3.01 -11.55 15.86
CA ASP A 121 -3.39 -12.95 16.02
C ASP A 121 -4.89 -13.10 15.66
N PRO A 122 -5.27 -14.02 14.77
CA PRO A 122 -6.68 -14.27 14.43
C PRO A 122 -7.59 -14.53 15.63
N ASP A 123 -7.06 -15.07 16.74
CA ASP A 123 -7.81 -15.36 17.96
C ASP A 123 -7.90 -14.15 18.91
N ASP A 124 -7.09 -13.09 18.70
CA ASP A 124 -7.12 -11.86 19.49
C ASP A 124 -8.20 -10.88 18.96
N ILE A 125 -9.45 -11.35 18.90
CA ILE A 125 -10.57 -10.58 18.37
C ILE A 125 -11.01 -9.53 19.40
N PRO A 126 -11.23 -8.25 18.99
CA PRO A 126 -11.82 -7.23 19.85
C PRO A 126 -13.17 -7.66 20.45
N ALA A 127 -13.40 -7.35 21.73
CA ALA A 127 -14.69 -7.63 22.38
C ALA A 127 -15.87 -6.85 21.77
N ALA A 128 -15.60 -5.74 21.08
CA ALA A 128 -16.62 -4.93 20.41
C ALA A 128 -17.06 -5.58 19.09
N THR A 129 -18.37 -5.56 18.82
CA THR A 129 -18.98 -6.01 17.55
C THR A 129 -18.55 -5.16 16.36
N THR A 130 -18.34 -3.87 16.58
CA THR A 130 -17.90 -2.92 15.56
C THR A 130 -16.67 -2.18 16.05
N VAL A 131 -15.63 -2.24 15.24
CA VAL A 131 -14.37 -1.51 15.41
C VAL A 131 -14.31 -0.44 14.35
N THR A 132 -13.99 0.80 14.71
CA THR A 132 -13.84 1.89 13.74
C THR A 132 -12.48 2.54 13.88
N TYR A 133 -11.78 2.72 12.76
CA TYR A 133 -10.57 3.51 12.65
C TYR A 133 -10.94 4.85 12.01
N THR A 134 -10.69 5.94 12.73
CA THR A 134 -11.06 7.31 12.33
C THR A 134 -9.86 8.21 12.11
N ASP A 135 -8.71 7.82 12.64
CA ASP A 135 -7.46 8.52 12.40
C ASP A 135 -6.80 7.85 11.20
N LEU A 136 -6.63 8.58 10.10
CA LEU A 136 -6.03 8.08 8.87
C LEU A 136 -4.81 8.90 8.47
N ALA A 137 -3.79 8.21 7.99
CA ALA A 137 -2.68 8.77 7.24
C ALA A 137 -2.67 8.12 5.85
N MET A 138 -2.53 8.93 4.81
CA MET A 138 -2.47 8.45 3.42
C MET A 138 -1.38 9.20 2.68
N ASP A 139 -0.66 8.48 1.83
CA ASP A 139 0.14 9.03 0.76
C ASP A 139 -0.05 8.21 -0.51
N GLY A 140 0.66 8.60 -1.55
CA GLY A 140 0.66 7.95 -2.84
C GLY A 140 0.49 8.97 -3.94
N PHE A 141 -0.10 8.55 -5.05
CA PHE A 141 -0.18 9.39 -6.23
C PHE A 141 -1.37 9.04 -7.11
N LEU A 142 -1.76 10.04 -7.89
CA LEU A 142 -2.73 9.94 -8.95
C LEU A 142 -2.05 10.38 -10.24
N ILE A 143 -1.96 9.48 -11.21
CA ILE A 143 -1.40 9.76 -12.53
C ILE A 143 -2.54 9.76 -13.53
N GLN A 144 -2.66 10.85 -14.29
CA GLN A 144 -3.70 11.04 -15.29
C GLN A 144 -3.05 11.32 -16.64
N ARG A 145 -3.58 10.75 -17.72
CA ARG A 145 -3.22 11.12 -19.08
C ARG A 145 -3.55 12.59 -19.28
N ASN A 146 -2.66 13.33 -19.92
CA ASN A 146 -2.91 14.72 -20.23
C ASN A 146 -3.93 14.81 -21.39
N PRO A 147 -5.12 15.40 -21.19
CA PRO A 147 -6.14 15.49 -22.24
C PRO A 147 -5.71 16.40 -23.40
N ALA A 148 -4.75 17.31 -23.19
CA ALA A 148 -4.17 18.14 -24.25
C ALA A 148 -3.09 17.42 -25.08
N GLY A 149 -2.78 16.16 -24.75
CA GLY A 149 -1.63 15.42 -25.27
C GLY A 149 -0.33 15.73 -24.52
N GLY A 150 0.67 14.86 -24.68
CA GLY A 150 1.98 14.99 -24.03
C GLY A 150 2.15 14.10 -22.79
N ASN A 151 3.02 14.51 -21.86
CA ASN A 151 3.34 13.74 -20.65
C ASN A 151 2.13 13.66 -19.70
N SER A 152 1.99 12.54 -19.00
CA SER A 152 1.01 12.37 -17.92
C SER A 152 1.17 13.42 -16.82
N ILE A 153 0.06 13.75 -16.17
CA ILE A 153 -0.02 14.62 -15.02
C ILE A 153 0.06 13.75 -13.77
N THR A 154 1.07 13.98 -12.93
CA THR A 154 1.22 13.30 -11.65
C THR A 154 0.85 14.24 -10.52
N SER A 155 -0.14 13.86 -9.72
CA SER A 155 -0.51 14.54 -8.47
C SER A 155 -0.15 13.66 -7.27
N GLN A 156 0.35 14.26 -6.20
CA GLN A 156 0.69 13.54 -4.97
C GLN A 156 -0.51 13.53 -4.02
N ILE A 157 -0.74 12.42 -3.32
CA ILE A 157 -1.70 12.38 -2.22
C ILE A 157 -1.02 12.99 -0.99
N VAL A 158 -1.62 14.05 -0.44
CA VAL A 158 -1.04 14.83 0.67
C VAL A 158 -1.81 14.68 1.98
N SER A 159 -3.06 14.21 1.93
CA SER A 159 -3.85 13.88 3.12
C SER A 159 -5.04 12.98 2.79
N GLY A 160 -5.65 12.42 3.82
CA GLY A 160 -6.84 11.58 3.73
C GLY A 160 -7.76 11.75 4.94
N THR A 161 -9.03 11.43 4.75
CA THR A 161 -10.08 11.44 5.78
C THR A 161 -11.05 10.30 5.53
N GLY A 162 -11.84 9.92 6.53
CA GLY A 162 -12.88 8.92 6.37
C GLY A 162 -12.96 7.97 7.54
N THR A 163 -13.51 6.80 7.29
CA THR A 163 -13.67 5.74 8.29
C THR A 163 -13.39 4.39 7.66
N ILE A 164 -12.75 3.53 8.44
CA ILE A 164 -12.64 2.10 8.16
C ILE A 164 -13.34 1.40 9.32
N SER A 165 -14.34 0.56 9.06
CA SER A 165 -15.07 -0.12 10.13
C SER A 165 -15.12 -1.63 9.92
N GLY A 166 -14.58 -2.38 10.86
CA GLY A 166 -14.66 -3.84 10.91
C GLY A 166 -15.84 -4.32 11.74
N ASN A 167 -16.55 -5.34 11.27
CA ASN A 167 -17.57 -6.07 12.00
C ASN A 167 -17.03 -7.44 12.37
N THR A 168 -16.82 -7.66 13.66
CA THR A 168 -16.19 -8.88 14.20
C THR A 168 -17.13 -10.08 14.22
N THR A 169 -18.43 -9.88 13.97
CA THR A 169 -19.43 -10.98 13.92
C THR A 169 -19.49 -11.64 12.55
N ASN A 170 -19.46 -10.86 11.48
CA ASN A 170 -19.55 -11.37 10.12
C ASN A 170 -18.21 -11.35 9.37
N GLY A 171 -17.14 -10.82 9.99
CA GLY A 171 -15.83 -10.76 9.36
C GLY A 171 -15.81 -9.85 8.14
N SER A 172 -16.49 -8.72 8.17
CA SER A 172 -16.52 -7.75 7.05
C SER A 172 -15.91 -6.42 7.46
N ILE A 173 -15.21 -5.77 6.53
CA ILE A 173 -14.63 -4.44 6.70
C ILE A 173 -15.21 -3.49 5.65
N ARG A 174 -15.74 -2.36 6.13
CA ARG A 174 -16.27 -1.28 5.31
C ARG A 174 -15.29 -0.13 5.23
N PHE A 175 -15.00 0.31 4.01
CA PHE A 175 -14.25 1.51 3.72
C PHE A 175 -15.17 2.65 3.33
N SER A 176 -14.85 3.85 3.78
CA SER A 176 -15.41 5.11 3.28
C SER A 176 -14.36 6.19 3.46
N ILE A 177 -13.48 6.35 2.47
CA ILE A 177 -12.30 7.22 2.54
C ILE A 177 -12.30 8.29 1.43
N SER A 178 -11.87 9.49 1.74
CA SER A 178 -11.59 10.56 0.76
C SER A 178 -10.16 11.04 0.92
N TYR A 179 -9.53 11.48 -0.16
CA TYR A 179 -8.13 11.91 -0.17
C TYR A 179 -7.96 13.25 -0.89
N VAL A 180 -6.91 13.97 -0.53
CA VAL A 180 -6.53 15.23 -1.17
C VAL A 180 -5.31 14.99 -2.04
N VAL A 181 -5.41 15.34 -3.31
CA VAL A 181 -4.26 15.36 -4.23
C VAL A 181 -3.76 16.79 -4.42
N GLU A 182 -2.46 16.95 -4.55
CA GLU A 182 -1.76 18.19 -4.89
C GLU A 182 -0.98 18.01 -6.20
N ASP A 183 -1.19 18.90 -7.16
CA ASP A 183 -0.45 18.89 -8.43
C ASP A 183 0.90 19.60 -8.32
N SER A 184 1.69 19.60 -9.41
CA SER A 184 3.00 20.26 -9.45
C SER A 184 2.95 21.79 -9.28
N ALA A 185 1.78 22.42 -9.45
CA ALA A 185 1.57 23.85 -9.21
C ALA A 185 1.12 24.14 -7.77
N GLY A 186 0.93 23.10 -6.94
CA GLY A 186 0.45 23.21 -5.57
C GLY A 186 -1.08 23.32 -5.47
N ALA A 187 -1.82 23.12 -6.57
CA ALA A 187 -3.27 23.14 -6.52
C ALA A 187 -3.80 21.86 -5.88
N ARG A 188 -4.71 22.01 -4.91
CA ARG A 188 -5.27 20.90 -4.13
C ARG A 188 -6.72 20.61 -4.52
N ARG A 189 -7.07 19.34 -4.64
CA ARG A 189 -8.46 18.88 -4.80
C ARG A 189 -8.76 17.65 -3.95
N THR A 190 -9.97 17.56 -3.43
CA THR A 190 -10.46 16.37 -2.72
C THR A 190 -11.09 15.40 -3.71
N VAL A 191 -10.85 14.11 -3.52
CA VAL A 191 -11.41 13.00 -4.31
C VAL A 191 -12.04 11.97 -3.37
N GLY A 192 -13.23 11.50 -3.71
CA GLY A 192 -13.96 10.49 -2.94
C GLY A 192 -15.41 10.88 -2.60
N PRO A 193 -16.09 10.07 -1.77
CA PRO A 193 -15.52 8.91 -1.08
C PRO A 193 -15.30 7.70 -2.00
N ILE A 194 -14.17 7.01 -1.80
CA ILE A 194 -14.02 5.59 -2.17
C ILE A 194 -14.70 4.79 -1.07
N SER A 195 -15.70 3.99 -1.42
CA SER A 195 -16.42 3.17 -0.46
C SER A 195 -16.71 1.77 -0.97
N GLY A 196 -16.79 0.82 -0.04
CA GLY A 196 -17.12 -0.56 -0.33
C GLY A 196 -16.93 -1.45 0.90
N ASP A 197 -17.38 -2.69 0.76
CA ASP A 197 -17.20 -3.74 1.76
C ASP A 197 -16.26 -4.81 1.17
N VAL A 198 -15.32 -5.30 1.98
CA VAL A 198 -14.56 -6.52 1.68
C VAL A 198 -14.58 -7.44 2.88
N ASP A 199 -14.33 -8.72 2.65
CA ASP A 199 -14.28 -9.70 3.72
C ASP A 199 -12.89 -9.70 4.37
N ILE A 200 -12.87 -9.96 5.68
CA ILE A 200 -11.67 -10.27 6.45
C ILE A 200 -11.29 -11.71 6.09
N ASP A 201 -10.09 -11.86 5.57
CA ASP A 201 -9.51 -13.16 5.29
C ASP A 201 -8.87 -13.72 6.56
N LEU A 202 -9.45 -14.82 7.05
CA LEU A 202 -8.94 -15.64 8.16
C LEU A 202 -8.51 -17.03 7.67
N SER A 203 -8.47 -17.26 6.36
CA SER A 203 -8.21 -18.58 5.77
C SER A 203 -6.73 -18.99 5.87
N GLY A 204 -5.82 -18.04 6.11
CA GLY A 204 -4.45 -18.29 6.56
C GLY A 204 -4.40 -18.35 8.07
N THR A 205 -4.01 -19.49 8.65
CA THR A 205 -4.22 -19.84 10.07
C THR A 205 -3.60 -18.91 11.11
N ASP A 206 -2.74 -17.96 10.71
CA ASP A 206 -1.88 -17.24 11.66
C ASP A 206 -2.03 -15.72 11.58
N ARG A 207 -2.85 -15.16 10.66
CA ARG A 207 -2.87 -13.70 10.40
C ARG A 207 -4.23 -13.20 9.91
N ALA A 208 -4.68 -12.08 10.43
CA ALA A 208 -5.91 -11.41 9.98
C ALA A 208 -5.62 -10.27 8.98
N GLY A 209 -6.22 -10.33 7.79
CA GLY A 209 -6.11 -9.28 6.78
C GLY A 209 -7.35 -9.19 5.91
N TYR A 210 -7.26 -8.46 4.80
CA TYR A 210 -8.36 -8.31 3.84
C TYR A 210 -7.83 -8.06 2.44
N PHE A 211 -8.59 -8.53 1.46
CA PHE A 211 -8.29 -8.37 0.05
C PHE A 211 -9.60 -8.36 -0.74
N GLY A 212 -9.74 -7.46 -1.71
CA GLY A 212 -10.93 -7.44 -2.56
C GLY A 212 -11.03 -6.21 -3.44
N LEU A 213 -12.27 -5.92 -3.85
CA LEU A 213 -12.63 -4.77 -4.66
C LEU A 213 -13.60 -3.88 -3.89
N LEU A 214 -13.29 -2.58 -3.80
CA LEU A 214 -14.24 -1.55 -3.42
C LEU A 214 -14.94 -1.00 -4.66
N ASN A 215 -16.14 -0.47 -4.48
CA ASN A 215 -16.98 0.03 -5.59
C ASN A 215 -17.20 -1.03 -6.69
N PHE A 216 -17.41 -2.29 -6.31
CA PHE A 216 -17.64 -3.40 -7.26
C PHE A 216 -18.82 -3.09 -8.21
N GLY A 217 -18.58 -3.19 -9.52
CA GLY A 217 -19.55 -2.81 -10.56
C GLY A 217 -19.62 -1.30 -10.86
N GLY A 218 -18.81 -0.47 -10.19
CA GLY A 218 -18.63 0.94 -10.49
C GLY A 218 -17.39 1.20 -11.36
N MET A 219 -17.26 2.42 -11.90
CA MET A 219 -16.06 2.86 -12.63
C MET A 219 -15.40 4.05 -11.92
N PRO A 220 -14.13 3.95 -11.48
CA PRO A 220 -13.31 2.73 -11.47
C PRO A 220 -13.69 1.76 -10.34
N GLU A 221 -13.33 0.50 -10.50
CA GLU A 221 -13.22 -0.45 -9.38
C GLU A 221 -11.88 -0.22 -8.67
N TYR A 222 -11.88 -0.29 -7.35
CA TYR A 222 -10.67 -0.07 -6.55
C TYR A 222 -10.23 -1.39 -5.94
N GLN A 223 -9.07 -1.89 -6.36
CA GLN A 223 -8.46 -3.02 -5.69
C GLN A 223 -7.88 -2.58 -4.36
N ILE A 224 -8.17 -3.34 -3.30
CA ILE A 224 -7.67 -3.09 -1.97
C ILE A 224 -7.04 -4.35 -1.38
N THR A 225 -5.95 -4.17 -0.65
CA THR A 225 -5.31 -5.18 0.18
C THR A 225 -4.81 -4.53 1.46
N GLY A 226 -4.83 -5.25 2.57
CA GLY A 226 -4.38 -4.71 3.85
C GLY A 226 -4.40 -5.71 4.99
N GLY A 227 -3.90 -5.28 6.14
CA GLY A 227 -3.70 -6.11 7.31
C GLY A 227 -4.08 -5.42 8.61
N PHE A 228 -4.32 -6.21 9.64
CA PHE A 228 -4.46 -5.75 11.03
C PHE A 228 -3.16 -6.00 11.79
N TYR A 229 -2.72 -5.01 12.56
CA TYR A 229 -1.45 -5.04 13.27
C TYR A 229 -1.62 -4.79 14.78
N GLY A 230 -0.80 -5.52 15.54
CA GLY A 230 -0.76 -5.43 17.00
C GLY A 230 -1.95 -6.08 17.70
N PRO A 231 -2.04 -5.96 19.04
CA PRO A 231 -3.10 -6.55 19.82
C PRO A 231 -4.47 -6.04 19.38
N GLN A 232 -5.41 -6.95 19.17
CA GLN A 232 -6.80 -6.67 18.82
C GLN A 232 -6.97 -5.82 17.55
N GLY A 233 -6.00 -5.82 16.64
CA GLY A 233 -6.03 -4.97 15.45
C GLY A 233 -6.12 -3.50 15.80
N ARG A 234 -5.31 -3.01 16.76
CA ARG A 234 -5.27 -1.57 17.10
C ARG A 234 -4.87 -0.68 15.93
N GLU A 235 -4.14 -1.23 14.97
CA GLU A 235 -3.70 -0.53 13.78
C GLU A 235 -4.11 -1.33 12.53
N THR A 236 -4.34 -0.64 11.43
CA THR A 236 -4.50 -1.29 10.11
C THR A 236 -3.74 -0.51 9.05
N GLY A 237 -3.10 -1.24 8.15
CA GLY A 237 -2.48 -0.69 6.94
C GLY A 237 -3.18 -1.22 5.71
N PHE A 238 -3.27 -0.38 4.67
CA PHE A 238 -3.91 -0.74 3.41
C PHE A 238 -3.18 -0.13 2.22
N VAL A 239 -3.29 -0.82 1.09
CA VAL A 239 -2.92 -0.29 -0.22
C VAL A 239 -4.15 -0.36 -1.11
N VAL A 240 -4.50 0.76 -1.74
CA VAL A 240 -5.59 0.84 -2.71
C VAL A 240 -5.02 1.21 -4.05
N ALA A 241 -5.42 0.49 -5.10
CA ALA A 241 -5.11 0.85 -6.48
C ALA A 241 -6.35 0.88 -7.33
N ALA A 242 -6.37 1.74 -8.33
CA ALA A 242 -7.38 1.73 -9.36
C ALA A 242 -6.76 2.11 -10.70
N GLN A 243 -7.36 1.56 -11.76
CA GLN A 243 -7.09 1.99 -13.12
C GLN A 243 -8.41 2.34 -13.78
N LEU A 244 -8.42 3.43 -14.53
CA LEU A 244 -9.57 3.80 -15.33
C LEU A 244 -9.13 3.89 -16.79
N ASP A 245 -9.78 3.09 -17.61
CA ASP A 245 -9.74 3.14 -19.07
C ASP A 245 -11.11 3.66 -19.53
N GLN A 246 -11.20 4.97 -19.77
CA GLN A 246 -12.45 5.69 -19.99
C GLN A 246 -13.04 5.42 -21.38
N ASP A 247 -12.20 5.22 -22.38
CA ASP A 247 -12.63 4.97 -23.76
C ASP A 247 -12.53 3.49 -24.17
N SER A 248 -12.09 2.63 -23.25
CA SER A 248 -11.98 1.17 -23.42
C SER A 248 -11.02 0.78 -24.55
N ASP A 249 -9.97 1.58 -24.79
CA ASP A 249 -8.97 1.30 -25.82
C ASP A 249 -7.85 0.32 -25.36
N GLY A 250 -7.92 -0.12 -24.10
CA GLY A 250 -6.93 -0.98 -23.44
C GLY A 250 -5.77 -0.21 -22.80
N ARG A 251 -5.85 1.12 -22.72
CA ARG A 251 -4.81 1.99 -22.16
C ARG A 251 -5.40 2.86 -21.06
N PRO A 252 -5.05 2.61 -19.78
CA PRO A 252 -5.52 3.45 -18.69
C PRO A 252 -5.24 4.95 -18.94
N GLU A 253 -6.25 5.78 -18.78
CA GLU A 253 -6.12 7.24 -18.68
C GLU A 253 -5.82 7.66 -17.25
N GLU A 254 -6.15 6.84 -16.26
CA GLU A 254 -5.93 7.16 -14.85
C GLU A 254 -5.36 5.95 -14.11
N PHE A 255 -4.37 6.22 -13.26
CA PHE A 255 -3.82 5.27 -12.30
C PHE A 255 -3.76 5.92 -10.93
N LEU A 256 -4.46 5.32 -9.97
CA LEU A 256 -4.45 5.71 -8.58
C LEU A 256 -3.67 4.67 -7.78
N LEU A 257 -2.81 5.13 -6.88
CA LEU A 257 -2.23 4.29 -5.83
C LEU A 257 -2.21 5.06 -4.51
N ILE A 258 -2.83 4.47 -3.49
CA ILE A 258 -2.88 4.98 -2.12
C ILE A 258 -2.16 3.99 -1.23
N ASN A 259 -1.22 4.46 -0.41
CA ASN A 259 -0.68 3.70 0.71
C ASN A 259 -1.14 4.35 2.02
N GLY A 260 -2.02 3.66 2.73
CA GLY A 260 -2.73 4.17 3.87
C GLY A 260 -2.46 3.43 5.17
N TYR A 261 -2.69 4.12 6.26
CA TYR A 261 -2.58 3.59 7.61
C TYR A 261 -3.65 4.22 8.48
N ALA A 262 -4.23 3.46 9.39
CA ALA A 262 -5.27 3.95 10.29
C ALA A 262 -5.17 3.38 11.70
N THR A 263 -5.61 4.17 12.67
CA THR A 263 -5.65 3.82 14.11
C THR A 263 -7.03 4.12 14.70
N ARG A 264 -7.30 3.52 15.87
CA ARG A 264 -8.54 3.65 16.64
C ARG A 264 -8.26 4.01 18.10
#